data_AF-A0A8R7U159-F1
#
_entry.id   AF-A0A8R7U159-F1
#
_cell.length_a   1.000
_cell.length_b   1.000
_cell.length_c   1.000
_cell.angle_alpha   90.00
_cell.angle_beta   90.00
_cell.angle_gamma   90.00
#
_symmetry.space_group_name_H-M   'P 1'
#
loop_
_entity.id
_entity.type
_entity.pdbx_description
1 polymer ?
#
loop_
_entity_poly.entity_id
_entity_poly.type
_entity_poly.pdbx_seq_one_letter_code
_entity_poly.pdbx_strand_id
1 'polypeptide(L)'
;MIPSQSLEEIVSATMGALDYIRDNNQYHGNFSWKTTFYHLVNGNVIVKLANFERKNSNDLLQCQVEDVTSLGASLEALSQHLKDNYPNVKNYTYCLIDDLARKLKSVTKDSIGTVKRDLQDHEFFWDEKRTKIFFAYEVPGIWNDTAIQNRFRLSPSMPTLPWTAAWASDPLMVEMERYRSNNGLGDYDGESLADFFRFISGMYTHENELRKTLKNEKLSIDAEVRKKYPSLCHDLNAAIRGDA
;
A
#
# COMPACT_ATOMS: atom_id res chain seq x y z
N MET A 1 -1.31 12.00 6.28
CA MET A 1 -0.68 10.71 6.66
C MET A 1 0.56 10.56 5.82
N ILE A 2 1.54 9.74 6.25
CA ILE A 2 2.67 9.32 5.43
C ILE A 2 2.32 7.91 4.90
N PRO A 3 2.64 7.54 3.64
CA PRO A 3 3.17 8.42 2.61
C PRO A 3 2.21 9.59 2.37
N SER A 4 2.77 10.79 2.23
CA SER A 4 1.96 11.93 1.84
C SER A 4 1.65 11.76 0.37
N GLN A 5 0.47 12.21 -0.05
CA GLN A 5 0.09 12.21 -1.47
C GLN A 5 1.22 12.79 -2.35
N SER A 6 1.90 13.84 -1.88
CA SER A 6 3.05 14.43 -2.59
C SER A 6 4.24 13.48 -2.74
N LEU A 7 4.54 12.64 -1.74
CA LEU A 7 5.61 11.64 -1.87
C LEU A 7 5.22 10.56 -2.88
N GLU A 8 3.96 10.10 -2.84
CA GLU A 8 3.43 9.10 -3.78
C GLU A 8 3.51 9.62 -5.22
N GLU A 9 3.09 10.87 -5.44
CA GLU A 9 3.16 11.57 -6.73
C GLU A 9 4.61 11.73 -7.21
N ILE A 10 5.56 12.09 -6.34
CA ILE A 10 6.98 12.20 -6.69
C ILE A 10 7.56 10.86 -7.11
N VAL A 11 7.29 9.79 -6.35
CA VAL A 11 7.81 8.45 -6.67
C VAL A 11 7.19 7.93 -7.96
N SER A 12 5.88 8.10 -8.15
CA SER A 12 5.17 7.71 -9.37
C SER A 12 5.71 8.46 -10.60
N ALA A 13 5.88 9.78 -10.50
CA ALA A 13 6.47 10.60 -11.56
C ALA A 13 7.93 10.21 -11.85
N THR A 14 8.70 9.84 -10.82
CA THR A 14 10.08 9.37 -10.97
C THR A 14 10.14 8.05 -11.73
N MET A 15 9.28 7.08 -11.39
CA MET A 15 9.15 5.83 -12.16
C MET A 15 8.75 6.12 -13.61
N GLY A 16 7.83 7.06 -13.84
CA GLY A 16 7.45 7.51 -15.18
C GLY A 16 8.61 8.10 -15.98
N ALA A 17 9.48 8.88 -15.33
CA ALA A 17 10.66 9.47 -15.96
C ALA A 17 11.72 8.41 -16.32
N LEU A 18 11.95 7.43 -15.42
CA LEU A 18 12.85 6.30 -15.67
C LEU A 18 12.35 5.42 -16.82
N ASP A 19 11.05 5.13 -16.85
CA ASP A 19 10.42 4.41 -17.97
C ASP A 19 10.57 5.17 -19.29
N TYR A 20 10.33 6.48 -19.28
CA TYR A 20 10.45 7.31 -20.48
C TYR A 20 11.86 7.26 -21.07
N ILE A 21 12.91 7.43 -20.26
CA ILE A 21 14.29 7.37 -20.78
C ILE A 21 14.64 5.95 -21.24
N ARG A 22 14.15 4.91 -20.55
CA ARG A 22 14.33 3.51 -20.96
C ARG A 22 13.76 3.26 -22.34
N ASP A 23 12.52 3.66 -22.57
CA ASP A 23 11.80 3.48 -23.84
C ASP A 23 12.47 4.23 -25.01
N ASN A 24 13.33 5.20 -24.69
CA ASN A 24 14.15 5.94 -25.66
C ASN A 24 15.60 5.40 -25.75
N ASN A 25 15.86 4.18 -25.28
CA ASN A 25 17.18 3.54 -25.24
C ASN A 25 18.24 4.34 -24.48
N GLN A 26 17.83 5.07 -23.44
CA GLN A 26 18.69 5.82 -22.54
C GLN A 26 18.66 5.23 -21.13
N TYR A 27 19.60 5.68 -20.30
CA TYR A 27 19.67 5.42 -18.87
C TYR A 27 20.26 6.67 -18.18
N HIS A 28 20.05 6.81 -16.89
CA HIS A 28 20.54 7.94 -16.10
C HIS A 28 21.99 7.75 -15.66
N GLY A 29 22.34 6.59 -15.10
CA GLY A 29 23.71 6.19 -14.79
C GLY A 29 24.32 6.78 -13.51
N ASN A 30 23.64 7.71 -12.86
CA ASN A 30 23.95 8.26 -11.53
C ASN A 30 22.65 8.65 -10.81
N PHE A 31 21.62 7.80 -10.90
CA PHE A 31 20.32 8.11 -10.33
C PHE A 31 20.39 8.22 -8.80
N SER A 32 19.88 9.33 -8.26
CA SER A 32 19.64 9.52 -6.83
C SER A 32 18.61 10.63 -6.59
N TRP A 33 18.16 10.80 -5.34
CA TRP A 33 17.37 11.97 -4.95
C TRP A 33 18.11 13.31 -5.13
N LYS A 34 19.46 13.31 -5.22
CA LYS A 34 20.25 14.53 -5.46
C LYS A 34 20.30 14.94 -6.93
N THR A 35 20.07 13.99 -7.83
CA THR A 35 20.05 14.21 -9.30
C THR A 35 18.63 14.21 -9.87
N THR A 36 17.63 14.16 -8.99
CA THR A 36 16.21 14.15 -9.34
C THR A 36 15.54 15.37 -8.74
N PHE A 37 15.09 16.29 -9.60
CA PHE A 37 14.39 17.49 -9.18
C PHE A 37 12.89 17.32 -9.38
N TYR A 38 12.08 17.89 -8.48
CA TYR A 38 10.64 17.96 -8.66
C TYR A 38 10.15 19.39 -8.50
N HIS A 39 9.05 19.71 -9.17
CA HIS A 39 8.33 20.97 -9.00
C HIS A 39 6.86 20.77 -9.35
N LEU A 40 6.00 21.64 -8.83
CA LEU A 40 4.56 21.61 -9.09
C LEU A 40 4.23 22.50 -10.28
N VAL A 41 3.51 21.94 -11.26
CA VAL A 41 2.98 22.68 -12.42
C VAL A 41 1.49 22.38 -12.53
N ASN A 42 0.66 23.41 -12.36
CA ASN A 42 -0.81 23.29 -12.40
C ASN A 42 -1.35 22.19 -11.46
N GLY A 43 -0.76 22.07 -10.27
CA GLY A 43 -1.14 21.04 -9.29
C GLY A 43 -0.57 19.64 -9.56
N ASN A 44 0.19 19.43 -10.63
CA ASN A 44 0.83 18.15 -10.92
C ASN A 44 2.31 18.18 -10.55
N VAL A 45 2.80 17.09 -9.94
CA VAL A 45 4.23 16.88 -9.72
C VAL A 45 4.91 16.55 -11.05
N ILE A 46 5.89 17.37 -11.42
CA ILE A 46 6.76 17.14 -12.59
C ILE A 46 8.17 16.85 -12.08
N VAL A 47 8.68 15.67 -12.44
CA VAL A 47 10.05 15.23 -12.16
C VAL A 47 10.96 15.53 -13.34
N LYS A 48 12.17 16.02 -13.05
CA LYS A 48 13.26 16.23 -13.99
C LYS A 48 14.48 15.46 -13.51
N LEU A 49 14.94 14.53 -14.34
CA LEU A 49 16.21 13.84 -14.17
C LEU A 49 17.34 14.75 -14.67
N ALA A 50 18.46 14.79 -13.97
CA ALA A 50 19.59 15.66 -14.27
C ALA A 50 20.93 14.96 -13.98
N ASN A 51 22.05 15.55 -14.40
CA ASN A 51 23.38 15.00 -14.16
C ASN A 51 23.52 13.54 -14.64
N PHE A 52 23.15 13.30 -15.91
CA PHE A 52 23.31 12.00 -16.55
C PHE A 52 24.79 11.64 -16.67
N GLU A 53 25.14 10.41 -16.32
CA GLU A 53 26.51 9.92 -16.38
C GLU A 53 26.61 8.65 -17.22
N ARG A 54 27.64 8.60 -18.06
CA ARG A 54 27.95 7.40 -18.82
C ARG A 54 28.68 6.41 -17.92
N LYS A 55 28.13 5.21 -17.77
CA LYS A 55 28.83 4.11 -17.11
C LYS A 55 29.79 3.41 -18.07
N ASN A 56 30.85 2.82 -17.51
CA ASN A 56 31.80 1.98 -18.25
C ASN A 56 31.22 0.61 -18.64
N SER A 57 29.94 0.33 -18.33
CA SER A 57 29.23 -0.86 -18.77
C SER A 57 28.81 -0.72 -20.24
N ASN A 58 29.01 -1.78 -21.02
CA ASN A 58 28.49 -1.88 -22.39
C ASN A 58 27.05 -2.42 -22.44
N ASP A 59 26.45 -2.77 -21.30
CA ASP A 59 25.12 -3.35 -21.24
C ASP A 59 24.09 -2.29 -20.83
N LEU A 60 23.33 -1.80 -21.81
CA LEU A 60 22.28 -0.80 -21.63
C LEU A 60 21.19 -1.27 -20.66
N LEU A 61 20.72 -2.52 -20.80
CA LEU A 61 19.65 -3.06 -19.96
C LEU A 61 20.11 -3.15 -18.50
N GLN A 62 21.36 -3.55 -18.28
CA GLN A 62 21.93 -3.56 -16.93
C GLN A 62 21.95 -2.15 -16.32
N CYS A 63 22.36 -1.13 -17.06
CA CYS A 63 22.34 0.24 -16.57
C CYS A 63 20.92 0.73 -16.23
N GLN A 64 19.92 0.37 -17.04
CA GLN A 64 18.52 0.71 -16.79
C GLN A 64 17.98 0.01 -15.52
N VAL A 65 18.34 -1.26 -15.32
CA VAL A 65 18.03 -2.00 -14.08
C VAL A 65 18.69 -1.33 -12.87
N GLU A 66 19.92 -0.87 -13.00
CA GLU A 66 20.63 -0.16 -11.94
C GLU A 66 19.94 1.15 -11.54
N ASP A 67 19.39 1.91 -12.49
CA ASP A 67 18.66 3.14 -12.17
C ASP A 67 17.40 2.85 -11.34
N VAL A 68 16.61 1.84 -11.73
CA VAL A 68 15.41 1.41 -10.97
C VAL A 68 15.80 0.84 -9.60
N THR A 69 16.87 0.06 -9.53
CA THR A 69 17.43 -0.44 -8.27
C THR A 69 17.86 0.70 -7.36
N SER A 70 18.42 1.77 -7.95
CA SER A 70 18.87 2.96 -7.22
C SER A 70 17.70 3.76 -6.66
N LEU A 71 16.54 3.80 -7.34
CA LEU A 71 15.29 4.29 -6.77
C LEU A 71 14.85 3.46 -5.56
N GLY A 72 14.90 2.13 -5.66
CA GLY A 72 14.60 1.24 -4.54
C GLY A 72 15.53 1.48 -3.34
N ALA A 73 16.84 1.59 -3.55
CA ALA A 73 17.81 1.92 -2.50
C ALA A 73 17.56 3.30 -1.88
N SER A 74 17.15 4.28 -2.70
CA SER A 74 16.85 5.63 -2.23
C SER A 74 15.56 5.69 -1.39
N LEU A 75 14.57 4.82 -1.67
CA LEU A 75 13.37 4.65 -0.86
C LEU A 75 13.65 3.91 0.46
N GLU A 76 14.50 2.88 0.43
CA GLU A 76 14.95 2.19 1.64
C GLU A 76 15.68 3.15 2.59
N ALA A 77 16.58 3.99 2.06
CA ALA A 77 17.25 5.02 2.86
C ALA A 77 16.27 6.04 3.45
N LEU A 78 15.24 6.44 2.69
CA LEU A 78 14.16 7.30 3.19
C LEU A 78 13.39 6.62 4.33
N SER A 79 13.00 5.35 4.16
CA SER A 79 12.31 4.57 5.19
C SER A 79 13.13 4.51 6.48
N GLN A 80 14.43 4.18 6.37
CA GLN A 80 15.33 4.12 7.52
C GLN A 80 15.44 5.49 8.21
N HIS A 81 15.65 6.57 7.44
CA HIS A 81 15.69 7.91 7.99
C HIS A 81 14.40 8.27 8.75
N LEU A 82 13.24 7.90 8.20
CA LEU A 82 11.97 8.16 8.85
C LEU A 82 11.77 7.33 10.13
N LYS A 83 12.25 6.08 10.18
CA LYS A 83 12.24 5.24 11.39
C LYS A 83 13.11 5.83 12.50
N ASP A 84 14.30 6.30 12.14
CA ASP A 84 15.27 6.83 13.09
C ASP A 84 14.83 8.17 13.69
N ASN A 85 14.23 9.04 12.87
CA ASN A 85 13.90 10.42 13.26
C ASN A 85 12.45 10.61 13.70
N TYR A 86 11.56 9.68 13.35
CA TYR A 86 10.14 9.76 13.67
C TYR A 86 9.60 8.42 14.19
N PRO A 87 10.12 7.86 15.29
CA PRO A 87 9.73 6.54 15.79
C PRO A 87 8.24 6.40 16.13
N ASN A 88 7.53 7.52 16.28
CA ASN A 88 6.09 7.58 16.54
C ASN A 88 5.23 7.68 15.25
N VAL A 89 5.84 7.73 14.07
CA VAL A 89 5.10 7.68 12.79
C VAL A 89 4.62 6.25 12.55
N LYS A 90 3.36 6.13 12.11
CA LYS A 90 2.63 4.86 11.98
C LYS A 90 3.43 3.81 11.20
N ASN A 91 3.62 2.64 11.80
CA ASN A 91 4.31 1.46 11.23
C ASN A 91 3.93 1.15 9.78
N TYR A 92 2.67 1.36 9.40
CA TYR A 92 2.17 1.14 8.03
C TYR A 92 3.00 1.85 6.95
N THR A 93 3.39 3.09 7.22
CA THR A 93 4.13 3.93 6.27
C THR A 93 5.40 3.25 5.82
N TYR A 94 6.12 2.70 6.79
CA TYR A 94 7.40 2.06 6.57
C TYR A 94 7.23 0.77 5.79
N CYS A 95 6.23 -0.04 6.16
CA CYS A 95 5.92 -1.29 5.47
C CYS A 95 5.73 -1.07 3.97
N LEU A 96 4.95 -0.05 3.58
CA LEU A 96 4.72 0.25 2.16
C LEU A 96 5.97 0.74 1.43
N ILE A 97 6.77 1.61 2.05
CA ILE A 97 8.01 2.12 1.45
C ILE A 97 9.03 0.98 1.33
N ASP A 98 9.19 0.18 2.37
CA ASP A 98 10.11 -0.96 2.42
C ASP A 98 9.73 -2.00 1.37
N ASP A 99 8.45 -2.34 1.23
CA ASP A 99 8.01 -3.32 0.24
C ASP A 99 8.19 -2.82 -1.19
N LEU A 100 7.84 -1.56 -1.47
CA LEU A 100 8.08 -0.95 -2.78
C LEU A 100 9.58 -0.91 -3.09
N ALA A 101 10.41 -0.52 -2.12
CA ALA A 101 11.86 -0.50 -2.25
C ALA A 101 12.42 -1.90 -2.57
N ARG A 102 11.95 -2.92 -1.85
CA ARG A 102 12.30 -4.33 -2.08
C ARG A 102 11.91 -4.78 -3.49
N LYS A 103 10.69 -4.50 -3.93
CA LYS A 103 10.21 -4.86 -5.27
C LYS A 103 11.02 -4.16 -6.37
N LEU A 104 11.32 -2.87 -6.22
CA LEU A 104 12.18 -2.12 -7.15
C LEU A 104 13.61 -2.69 -7.23
N LYS A 105 14.19 -3.08 -6.09
CA LYS A 105 15.53 -3.73 -6.04
C LYS A 105 15.55 -5.15 -6.61
N SER A 106 14.38 -5.80 -6.74
CA SER A 106 14.25 -7.14 -7.33
C SER A 106 14.08 -7.14 -8.85
N VAL A 107 13.99 -5.97 -9.47
CA VAL A 107 13.86 -5.83 -10.91
C VAL A 107 15.08 -6.42 -11.62
N THR A 108 14.81 -7.17 -12.69
CA THR A 108 15.84 -7.80 -13.53
C THR A 108 15.72 -7.30 -14.95
N LYS A 109 16.64 -7.71 -15.83
CA LYS A 109 16.58 -7.39 -17.26
C LYS A 109 15.31 -7.93 -17.92
N ASP A 110 14.74 -9.01 -17.39
CA ASP A 110 13.54 -9.63 -17.95
C ASP A 110 12.26 -8.89 -17.53
N SER A 111 12.27 -8.21 -16.38
CA SER A 111 11.12 -7.48 -15.85
C SER A 111 11.21 -5.97 -16.01
N ILE A 112 12.37 -5.42 -16.41
CA ILE A 112 12.59 -3.96 -16.52
C ILE A 112 11.56 -3.27 -17.40
N GLY A 113 11.06 -3.93 -18.45
CA GLY A 113 10.07 -3.37 -19.39
C GLY A 113 8.65 -3.30 -18.82
N THR A 114 8.37 -3.95 -17.69
CA THR A 114 7.03 -4.04 -17.11
C THR A 114 6.91 -3.43 -15.72
N VAL A 115 8.04 -3.03 -15.11
CA VAL A 115 8.13 -2.50 -13.73
C VAL A 115 7.03 -1.51 -13.39
N LYS A 116 6.85 -0.45 -14.19
CA LYS A 116 5.85 0.57 -13.89
C LYS A 116 4.45 -0.02 -13.88
N ARG A 117 4.11 -0.84 -14.86
CA ARG A 117 2.79 -1.49 -14.93
C ARG A 117 2.58 -2.45 -13.75
N ASP A 118 3.62 -3.17 -13.36
CA ASP A 118 3.53 -4.19 -12.31
C ASP A 118 3.51 -3.56 -10.90
N LEU A 119 4.07 -2.34 -10.74
CA LEU A 119 4.15 -1.63 -9.47
C LEU A 119 3.17 -0.45 -9.33
N GLN A 120 2.50 0.00 -10.40
CA GLN A 120 1.55 1.12 -10.30
C GLN A 120 0.32 0.80 -9.44
N ASP A 121 -0.05 -0.49 -9.31
CA ASP A 121 -1.12 -0.94 -8.41
C ASP A 121 -0.56 -1.41 -7.05
N HIS A 122 0.67 -1.02 -6.72
CA HIS A 122 1.19 -1.17 -5.37
C HIS A 122 0.44 -0.24 -4.41
N GLU A 123 0.19 -0.71 -3.20
CA GLU A 123 -0.64 -0.07 -2.17
C GLU A 123 -0.05 1.24 -1.67
N PHE A 124 1.25 1.44 -1.92
CA PHE A 124 1.92 2.73 -1.76
C PHE A 124 1.28 3.84 -2.61
N PHE A 125 0.65 3.52 -3.74
CA PHE A 125 0.00 4.47 -4.64
C PHE A 125 -1.53 4.48 -4.48
N TRP A 126 -2.08 3.75 -3.53
CA TRP A 126 -3.52 3.66 -3.35
C TRP A 126 -4.06 4.83 -2.55
N ASP A 127 -4.97 5.58 -3.15
CA ASP A 127 -5.79 6.54 -2.44
C ASP A 127 -6.87 5.85 -1.57
N GLU A 128 -7.60 6.65 -0.79
CA GLU A 128 -8.70 6.16 0.06
C GLU A 128 -9.79 5.46 -0.79
N LYS A 129 -10.02 5.94 -2.02
CA LYS A 129 -11.02 5.37 -2.92
C LYS A 129 -10.62 3.97 -3.40
N ARG A 130 -9.39 3.75 -3.84
CA ARG A 130 -8.87 2.44 -4.26
C ARG A 130 -8.84 1.46 -3.09
N THR A 131 -8.42 1.92 -1.91
CA THR A 131 -8.45 1.12 -0.67
C THR A 131 -9.87 0.69 -0.31
N LYS A 132 -10.85 1.59 -0.46
CA LYS A 132 -12.27 1.26 -0.28
C LYS A 132 -12.76 0.25 -1.32
N ILE A 133 -12.35 0.39 -2.58
CA ILE A 133 -12.70 -0.59 -3.62
C ILE A 133 -12.18 -1.98 -3.24
N PHE A 134 -10.92 -2.05 -2.79
CA PHE A 134 -10.29 -3.29 -2.35
C PHE A 134 -11.11 -3.98 -1.25
N PHE A 135 -11.34 -3.30 -0.12
CA PHE A 135 -12.04 -3.92 1.00
C PHE A 135 -13.53 -4.15 0.74
N ALA A 136 -14.22 -3.27 0.03
CA ALA A 136 -15.67 -3.37 -0.17
C ALA A 136 -16.07 -4.32 -1.31
N TYR A 137 -15.21 -4.53 -2.31
CA TYR A 137 -15.57 -5.30 -3.51
C TYR A 137 -14.64 -6.48 -3.81
N GLU A 138 -13.33 -6.37 -3.55
CA GLU A 138 -12.39 -7.45 -3.86
C GLU A 138 -12.30 -8.46 -2.72
N VAL A 139 -12.10 -8.00 -1.48
CA VAL A 139 -12.00 -8.87 -0.29
C VAL A 139 -13.21 -9.80 -0.08
N PRO A 140 -14.47 -9.38 -0.30
CA PRO A 140 -15.62 -10.28 -0.20
C PRO A 140 -15.57 -11.49 -1.13
N GLY A 141 -14.91 -11.37 -2.27
CA GLY A 141 -14.76 -12.48 -3.23
C GLY A 141 -13.79 -13.56 -2.78
N ILE A 142 -12.95 -13.29 -1.77
CA ILE A 142 -11.81 -14.13 -1.41
C ILE A 142 -11.73 -14.48 0.08
N TRP A 143 -12.55 -13.89 0.95
CA TRP A 143 -12.43 -14.08 2.41
C TRP A 143 -12.60 -15.53 2.89
N ASN A 144 -13.14 -16.43 2.05
CA ASN A 144 -13.37 -17.85 2.32
C ASN A 144 -12.30 -18.73 1.66
N ASP A 145 -11.38 -18.15 0.89
CA ASP A 145 -10.29 -18.88 0.25
C ASP A 145 -9.29 -19.35 1.32
N THR A 146 -9.18 -20.66 1.47
CA THR A 146 -8.33 -21.27 2.51
C THR A 146 -6.84 -21.01 2.25
N ALA A 147 -6.41 -20.93 0.99
CA ALA A 147 -5.01 -20.65 0.67
C ALA A 147 -4.63 -19.21 1.01
N ILE A 148 -5.51 -18.25 0.70
CA ILE A 148 -5.31 -16.84 1.09
C ILE A 148 -5.32 -16.70 2.61
N GLN A 149 -6.27 -17.33 3.30
CA GLN A 149 -6.31 -17.32 4.77
C GLN A 149 -5.03 -17.90 5.39
N ASN A 150 -4.52 -19.02 4.86
CA ASN A 150 -3.29 -19.64 5.36
C ASN A 150 -2.07 -18.74 5.20
N ARG A 151 -1.97 -18.04 4.06
CA ARG A 151 -0.92 -17.03 3.84
C ARG A 151 -1.09 -15.84 4.79
N PHE A 152 -2.30 -15.32 4.95
CA PHE A 152 -2.56 -14.20 5.85
C PHE A 152 -2.29 -14.52 7.32
N ARG A 153 -2.48 -15.77 7.77
CA ARG A 153 -2.14 -16.21 9.13
C ARG A 153 -0.67 -16.05 9.49
N LEU A 154 0.22 -16.00 8.50
CA LEU A 154 1.65 -15.75 8.68
C LEU A 154 1.98 -14.26 8.74
N SER A 155 1.02 -13.38 8.44
CA SER A 155 1.25 -11.94 8.35
C SER A 155 1.26 -11.26 9.72
N PRO A 156 2.00 -10.14 9.86
CA PRO A 156 1.96 -9.31 11.07
C PRO A 156 0.58 -8.71 11.38
N SER A 157 -0.28 -8.54 10.37
CA SER A 157 -1.66 -8.05 10.54
C SER A 157 -2.65 -9.11 11.02
N MET A 158 -2.23 -10.37 11.20
CA MET A 158 -3.11 -11.40 11.74
C MET A 158 -3.64 -10.96 13.12
N PRO A 159 -4.97 -10.84 13.30
CA PRO A 159 -5.52 -10.43 14.59
C PRO A 159 -5.28 -11.51 15.65
N THR A 160 -5.02 -11.09 16.88
CA THR A 160 -5.13 -11.97 18.04
C THR A 160 -6.56 -12.47 18.14
N LEU A 161 -6.75 -13.79 18.22
CA LEU A 161 -8.06 -14.38 18.40
C LEU A 161 -8.44 -14.45 19.90
N PRO A 162 -9.70 -14.14 20.26
CA PRO A 162 -10.78 -13.69 19.38
C PRO A 162 -10.56 -12.26 18.88
N TRP A 163 -10.71 -12.04 17.56
CA TRP A 163 -10.42 -10.74 16.93
C TRP A 163 -11.37 -9.65 17.40
N THR A 164 -12.57 -10.02 17.85
CA THR A 164 -13.60 -9.13 18.39
C THR A 164 -13.14 -8.40 19.65
N ALA A 165 -12.16 -8.92 20.39
CA ALA A 165 -11.62 -8.29 21.59
C ALA A 165 -11.02 -6.90 21.29
N ALA A 166 -10.37 -6.72 20.13
CA ALA A 166 -9.81 -5.43 19.71
C ALA A 166 -10.88 -4.37 19.39
N TRP A 167 -12.12 -4.81 19.21
CA TRP A 167 -13.29 -4.00 18.87
C TRP A 167 -14.33 -3.98 19.99
N ALA A 168 -13.99 -4.53 21.16
CA ALA A 168 -14.87 -4.54 22.31
C ALA A 168 -15.28 -3.10 22.66
N SER A 169 -16.58 -2.85 22.74
CA SER A 169 -17.18 -1.53 22.98
C SER A 169 -16.94 -0.47 21.89
N ASP A 170 -16.37 -0.83 20.74
CA ASP A 170 -16.22 0.10 19.62
C ASP A 170 -17.61 0.36 18.99
N PRO A 171 -18.05 1.63 18.86
CA PRO A 171 -19.35 1.93 18.26
C PRO A 171 -19.53 1.32 16.87
N LEU A 172 -18.45 1.15 16.10
CA LEU A 172 -18.50 0.50 14.79
C LEU A 172 -18.91 -0.96 14.92
N MET A 173 -18.36 -1.70 15.89
CA MET A 173 -18.73 -3.09 16.15
C MET A 173 -20.20 -3.20 16.55
N VAL A 174 -20.66 -2.32 17.44
CA VAL A 174 -22.05 -2.29 17.90
C VAL A 174 -23.03 -2.06 16.75
N GLU A 175 -22.73 -1.11 15.86
CA GLU A 175 -23.59 -0.83 14.70
C GLU A 175 -23.57 -1.96 13.66
N MET A 176 -22.42 -2.58 13.43
CA MET A 176 -22.32 -3.72 12.51
C MET A 176 -23.06 -4.96 13.03
N GLU A 177 -23.00 -5.25 14.33
CA GLU A 177 -23.78 -6.33 14.94
C GLU A 177 -25.28 -6.01 14.92
N ARG A 178 -25.67 -4.76 15.18
CA ARG A 178 -27.07 -4.32 15.04
C ARG A 178 -27.58 -4.51 13.62
N TYR A 179 -26.78 -4.15 12.61
CA TYR A 179 -27.12 -4.39 11.21
C TYR A 179 -27.34 -5.88 10.94
N ARG A 180 -26.45 -6.75 11.42
CA ARG A 180 -26.58 -8.20 11.24
C ARG A 180 -27.86 -8.74 11.87
N SER A 181 -28.11 -8.40 13.13
CA SER A 181 -29.32 -8.79 13.85
C SER A 181 -30.60 -8.35 13.12
N ASN A 182 -30.65 -7.11 12.64
CA ASN A 182 -31.80 -6.58 11.89
C ASN A 182 -32.04 -7.27 10.55
N ASN A 183 -31.02 -7.92 9.99
CA ASN A 183 -31.09 -8.64 8.71
C ASN A 183 -31.11 -10.17 8.90
N GLY A 184 -31.29 -10.66 10.14
CA GLY A 184 -31.32 -12.10 10.43
C GLY A 184 -29.97 -12.79 10.19
N LEU A 185 -28.87 -12.03 10.17
CA LEU A 185 -27.51 -12.54 10.14
C LEU A 185 -27.10 -12.77 11.61
N GLY A 186 -26.65 -13.98 11.96
CA GLY A 186 -26.15 -14.27 13.31
C GLY A 186 -24.93 -13.42 13.67
N ASP A 187 -24.51 -13.43 14.93
CA ASP A 187 -23.35 -12.64 15.39
C ASP A 187 -22.06 -13.02 14.64
N TYR A 188 -21.05 -12.14 14.68
CA TYR A 188 -19.73 -12.49 14.15
C TYR A 188 -19.05 -13.57 15.00
N ASP A 189 -18.45 -14.56 14.34
CA ASP A 189 -17.56 -15.51 15.00
C ASP A 189 -16.17 -14.89 15.21
N GLY A 190 -15.84 -14.58 16.46
CA GLY A 190 -14.57 -13.99 16.87
C GLY A 190 -13.35 -14.89 16.66
N GLU A 191 -13.53 -16.19 16.47
CA GLU A 191 -12.45 -17.13 16.15
C GLU A 191 -12.26 -17.29 14.62
N SER A 192 -13.19 -16.77 13.83
CA SER A 192 -13.20 -16.91 12.37
C SER A 192 -12.51 -15.74 11.67
N LEU A 193 -11.42 -16.05 10.96
CA LEU A 193 -10.74 -15.09 10.08
C LEU A 193 -11.62 -14.61 8.92
N ALA A 194 -12.52 -15.47 8.44
CA ALA A 194 -13.48 -15.08 7.40
C ALA A 194 -14.46 -14.02 7.93
N ASP A 195 -14.89 -14.16 9.18
CA ASP A 195 -15.77 -13.16 9.83
C ASP A 195 -15.02 -11.88 10.19
N PHE A 196 -13.73 -11.96 10.53
CA PHE A 196 -12.88 -10.77 10.62
C PHE A 196 -12.84 -9.99 9.31
N PHE A 197 -12.53 -10.65 8.19
CA PHE A 197 -12.54 -9.98 6.88
C PHE A 197 -13.94 -9.46 6.52
N ARG A 198 -14.99 -10.22 6.84
CA ARG A 198 -16.38 -9.79 6.63
C ARG A 198 -16.72 -8.54 7.42
N PHE A 199 -16.29 -8.45 8.66
CA PHE A 199 -16.48 -7.28 9.49
C PHE A 199 -15.76 -6.06 8.91
N ILE A 200 -14.47 -6.20 8.54
CA ILE A 200 -13.69 -5.12 7.92
C ILE A 200 -14.35 -4.65 6.62
N SER A 201 -14.61 -5.56 5.67
CA SER A 201 -15.30 -5.25 4.41
C SER A 201 -16.68 -4.64 4.62
N GLY A 202 -17.42 -5.13 5.62
CA GLY A 202 -18.73 -4.62 6.00
C GLY A 202 -18.67 -3.15 6.43
N MET A 203 -17.67 -2.77 7.22
CA MET A 203 -17.46 -1.36 7.61
C MET A 203 -17.18 -0.47 6.38
N TYR A 204 -16.29 -0.89 5.48
CA TYR A 204 -16.01 -0.10 4.27
C TYR A 204 -17.24 0.05 3.37
N THR A 205 -18.04 -1.01 3.26
CA THR A 205 -19.28 -1.03 2.47
C THR A 205 -20.32 -0.06 3.03
N HIS A 206 -20.50 -0.04 4.36
CA HIS A 206 -21.52 0.74 5.06
C HIS A 206 -21.01 2.08 5.63
N GLU A 207 -19.86 2.57 5.17
CA GLU A 207 -19.22 3.76 5.75
C GLU A 207 -20.16 4.98 5.76
N ASN A 208 -20.95 5.18 4.70
CA ASN A 208 -21.86 6.33 4.62
C ASN A 208 -23.03 6.22 5.61
N GLU A 209 -23.55 5.01 5.80
CA GLU A 209 -24.58 4.68 6.79
C GLU A 209 -24.02 4.86 8.20
N LEU A 210 -22.81 4.35 8.45
CA LEU A 210 -22.12 4.49 9.74
C LEU A 210 -21.86 5.95 10.10
N ARG A 211 -21.43 6.79 9.14
CA ARG A 211 -21.31 8.25 9.32
C ARG A 211 -22.60 8.89 9.82
N LYS A 212 -23.73 8.51 9.21
CA LYS A 212 -25.06 9.04 9.56
C LYS A 212 -25.52 8.56 10.93
N THR A 213 -25.44 7.25 11.18
CA THR A 213 -25.93 6.63 12.41
C THR A 213 -25.12 7.08 13.64
N LEU A 214 -23.80 7.15 13.49
CA LEU A 214 -22.89 7.61 14.54
C LEU A 214 -22.80 9.15 14.63
N LYS A 215 -23.50 9.88 13.75
CA LYS A 215 -23.48 11.34 13.66
C LYS A 215 -22.05 11.91 13.60
N ASN A 216 -21.19 11.23 12.83
CA ASN A 216 -19.79 11.60 12.65
C ASN A 216 -19.47 11.77 11.17
N GLU A 217 -19.61 13.00 10.67
CA GLU A 217 -19.35 13.34 9.26
C GLU A 217 -17.88 13.15 8.86
N LYS A 218 -16.96 13.13 9.84
CA LYS A 218 -15.52 12.97 9.63
C LYS A 218 -15.03 11.53 9.79
N LEU A 219 -15.94 10.56 10.03
CA LEU A 219 -15.57 9.16 10.15
C LEU A 219 -14.96 8.67 8.83
N SER A 220 -13.71 8.21 8.89
CA SER A 220 -13.06 7.46 7.81
C SER A 220 -12.81 6.05 8.33
N ILE A 221 -13.43 5.06 7.69
CA ILE A 221 -13.24 3.65 8.09
C ILE A 221 -11.78 3.24 7.90
N ASP A 222 -11.14 3.72 6.83
CA ASP A 222 -9.72 3.49 6.60
C ASP A 222 -8.85 4.01 7.75
N ALA A 223 -9.14 5.21 8.26
CA ALA A 223 -8.43 5.75 9.40
C ALA A 223 -8.62 4.93 10.68
N GLU A 224 -9.84 4.42 10.94
CA GLU A 224 -10.13 3.59 12.12
C GLU A 224 -9.48 2.21 12.04
N VAL A 225 -9.56 1.55 10.88
CA VAL A 225 -8.92 0.25 10.64
C VAL A 225 -7.40 0.37 10.79
N ARG A 226 -6.77 1.39 10.19
CA ARG A 226 -5.32 1.62 10.29
C ARG A 226 -4.82 1.96 11.70
N LYS A 227 -5.70 2.36 12.64
CA LYS A 227 -5.29 2.51 14.05
C LYS A 227 -5.05 1.16 14.72
N LYS A 228 -5.82 0.14 14.36
CA LYS A 228 -5.74 -1.20 14.97
C LYS A 228 -4.86 -2.15 14.17
N TYR A 229 -4.96 -2.09 12.84
CA TYR A 229 -4.19 -2.93 11.91
C TYR A 229 -3.52 -2.05 10.86
N PRO A 230 -2.37 -1.45 11.19
CA PRO A 230 -1.72 -0.49 10.32
C PRO A 230 -1.45 -1.05 8.92
N SER A 231 -0.94 -2.29 8.81
CA SER A 231 -0.56 -2.93 7.54
C SER A 231 -1.60 -3.86 6.93
N LEU A 232 -2.86 -3.84 7.40
CA LEU A 232 -3.87 -4.83 6.97
C LEU A 232 -4.06 -4.89 5.46
N CYS A 233 -4.16 -3.73 4.81
CA CYS A 233 -4.35 -3.62 3.36
C CYS A 233 -3.21 -4.33 2.61
N HIS A 234 -1.97 -3.97 2.97
CA HIS A 234 -0.77 -4.52 2.37
C HIS A 234 -0.63 -6.04 2.63
N ASP A 235 -0.76 -6.46 3.88
CA ASP A 235 -0.57 -7.86 4.28
C ASP A 235 -1.63 -8.77 3.64
N LEU A 236 -2.88 -8.30 3.55
CA LEU A 236 -3.95 -9.04 2.89
C LEU A 236 -3.71 -9.13 1.38
N ASN A 237 -3.33 -8.04 0.74
CA ASN A 237 -3.09 -8.05 -0.71
C ASN A 237 -1.80 -8.81 -1.08
N ALA A 238 -0.78 -8.82 -0.23
CA ALA A 238 0.37 -9.74 -0.34
C ALA A 238 -0.10 -11.20 -0.25
N ALA A 239 -0.98 -11.55 0.69
CA ALA A 239 -1.56 -12.87 0.79
C ALA A 239 -2.43 -13.25 -0.43
N ILE A 240 -3.09 -12.30 -1.08
CA ILE A 240 -3.82 -12.52 -2.34
C ILE A 240 -2.85 -12.84 -3.48
N ARG A 241 -1.80 -12.03 -3.63
CA ARG A 241 -0.79 -12.18 -4.69
C ARG A 241 0.09 -13.42 -4.53
N GLY A 242 0.16 -13.98 -3.32
CA GLY A 242 1.05 -15.10 -3.01
C GLY A 242 2.47 -14.64 -2.68
N ASP A 243 2.62 -13.37 -2.28
CA ASP A 243 3.90 -12.74 -1.93
C ASP A 243 4.24 -12.89 -0.43
N ALA A 244 3.33 -13.49 0.36
CA ALA A 244 3.39 -13.60 1.83
C ALA A 244 4.18 -14.81 2.32
#